data_AF-A0A4Y2UCG3-F1
#
_entry.id   AF-A0A4Y2UCG3-F1
#
_cell.length_a   1.000
_cell.length_b   1.000
_cell.length_c   1.000
_cell.angle_alpha   90.00
_cell.angle_beta   90.00
_cell.angle_gamma   90.00
#
_symmetry.space_group_name_H-M   'P 1'
#
loop_
_entity.id
_entity.type
_entity.pdbx_description
1 polymer ?
#
loop_
_entity_poly.entity_id
_entity_poly.type
_entity_poly.pdbx_seq_one_letter_code
_entity_poly.pdbx_strand_id
1 'polypeptide(L)'
;MRRPGRPSISEEEVMLLPRYWTVIDAIRFVSWPEMHTTVLHILKECLGMRKIASRWVPHDLTEMQKWLRYKAARSNFQCYEREGKAFLRRTITLDDT
;
A
#
# COMPACT_ATOMS: atom_id res chain seq x y z
N MET A 1 22.90 -15.90 35.60
CA MET A 1 22.40 -16.58 34.39
C MET A 1 21.36 -15.70 33.72
N ARG A 2 21.63 -15.12 32.54
CA ARG A 2 20.59 -14.48 31.74
C ARG A 2 19.74 -15.58 31.12
N ARG A 3 18.45 -15.63 31.42
CA ARG A 3 17.52 -16.48 30.68
C ARG A 3 17.56 -16.01 29.22
N PRO A 4 17.67 -16.90 28.22
CA PRO A 4 17.49 -16.49 26.83
C PRO A 4 16.10 -15.88 26.72
N GLY A 5 16.04 -14.57 26.48
CA GLY A 5 14.78 -13.87 26.28
C GLY A 5 14.10 -14.39 25.03
N ARG A 6 12.76 -14.33 25.01
CA ARG A 6 12.00 -14.51 23.77
C ARG A 6 12.59 -13.56 22.72
N PRO A 7 12.92 -14.03 21.52
CA PRO A 7 13.49 -13.15 20.51
C PRO A 7 12.49 -12.02 20.24
N SER A 8 12.94 -10.79 20.42
CA SER A 8 12.15 -9.58 20.21
C SER A 8 12.54 -9.02 18.86
N ILE A 9 11.63 -9.06 17.89
CA ILE A 9 11.81 -8.33 16.64
C ILE A 9 11.59 -6.85 16.91
N SER A 10 12.46 -5.98 16.40
CA SER A 10 12.28 -4.54 16.55
C SER A 10 11.17 -4.06 15.60
N GLU A 11 10.49 -2.96 15.93
CA GLU A 11 9.45 -2.41 15.05
C GLU A 11 10.04 -2.05 13.68
N GLU A 12 11.29 -1.59 13.66
CA GLU A 12 12.02 -1.21 12.45
C GLU A 12 12.24 -2.39 11.50
N GLU A 13 12.58 -3.56 12.04
CA GLU A 13 12.76 -4.79 11.24
C GLU A 13 11.42 -5.26 10.62
N VAL A 14 10.31 -5.07 11.34
CA VAL A 14 8.97 -5.41 10.82
C VAL A 14 8.49 -4.40 9.77
N MET A 15 8.86 -3.13 9.89
CA MET A 15 8.47 -2.08 8.93
C MET A 15 9.19 -2.22 7.57
N LEU A 16 10.27 -2.99 7.49
CA LEU A 16 10.94 -3.37 6.24
C LEU A 16 10.22 -4.52 5.52
N LEU A 17 9.25 -5.19 6.14
CA LEU A 17 8.51 -6.26 5.49
C LEU A 17 7.69 -5.73 4.30
N PRO A 18 7.78 -6.37 3.13
CA PRO A 18 6.94 -6.03 2.00
C PRO A 18 5.45 -6.15 2.34
N ARG A 19 4.67 -5.11 2.01
CA ARG A 19 3.23 -5.04 2.37
C ARG A 19 2.35 -6.12 1.75
N TYR A 20 2.86 -6.86 0.77
CA TYR A 20 2.17 -7.95 0.09
C TYR A 20 2.53 -9.34 0.64
N TRP A 21 3.43 -9.42 1.63
CA TRP A 21 3.80 -10.68 2.23
C TRP A 21 2.67 -11.32 3.01
N THR A 22 2.57 -12.63 2.89
CA THR A 22 1.72 -13.43 3.75
C THR A 22 2.37 -13.58 5.13
N VAL A 23 1.57 -13.98 6.11
CA VAL A 23 2.08 -14.34 7.45
C VAL A 23 3.15 -15.44 7.35
N ILE A 24 3.05 -16.34 6.36
CA ILE A 24 4.04 -17.40 6.12
C ILE A 24 5.36 -16.81 5.61
N ASP A 25 5.32 -15.81 4.73
CA ASP A 25 6.52 -15.14 4.23
C ASP A 25 7.22 -14.38 5.36
N ALA A 26 6.45 -13.72 6.23
CA ALA A 26 6.99 -13.08 7.44
C ALA A 26 7.66 -14.10 8.38
N ILE A 27 7.05 -15.27 8.60
CA ILE A 27 7.61 -16.35 9.43
C ILE A 27 8.92 -16.89 8.86
N ARG A 28 8.96 -17.10 7.55
CA ARG A 28 10.17 -17.54 6.84
C ARG A 28 11.29 -16.51 6.96
N PHE A 29 10.96 -15.23 6.81
CA PHE A 29 11.94 -14.14 6.94
C PHE A 29 12.55 -14.07 8.35
N VAL A 30 11.73 -14.17 9.40
CA VAL A 30 12.22 -14.12 10.79
C VAL A 30 12.81 -15.45 11.27
N SER A 31 12.81 -16.49 10.42
CA SER A 31 13.35 -17.83 10.74
C SER A 31 12.76 -18.44 12.03
N TRP A 32 11.47 -18.20 12.31
CA TRP A 32 10.76 -18.79 13.46
C TRP A 32 9.71 -19.81 13.00
N PRO A 33 10.14 -20.99 12.50
CA PRO A 33 9.29 -21.91 11.76
C PRO A 33 8.05 -22.43 12.52
N GLU A 34 8.04 -22.37 13.85
CA GLU A 34 6.98 -22.94 14.69
C GLU A 34 6.07 -21.88 15.34
N MET A 35 6.26 -20.59 15.01
CA MET A 35 5.71 -19.48 15.79
C MET A 35 4.64 -18.67 15.04
N HIS A 36 3.75 -19.34 14.30
CA HIS A 36 2.66 -18.69 13.56
C HIS A 36 1.80 -17.78 14.45
N THR A 37 1.46 -18.24 15.65
CA THR A 37 0.66 -17.49 16.63
C THR A 37 1.41 -16.29 17.20
N THR A 38 2.72 -16.40 17.41
CA THR A 38 3.57 -15.29 17.88
C THR A 38 3.65 -14.18 16.83
N VAL A 39 3.87 -14.53 15.56
CA VAL A 39 3.96 -13.53 14.48
C VAL A 39 2.62 -12.82 14.31
N LEU A 40 1.50 -13.55 14.34
CA LEU A 40 0.17 -12.94 14.30
C LEU A 40 -0.09 -12.02 15.50
N HIS A 41 0.32 -12.43 16.70
CA HIS A 41 0.18 -11.62 17.91
C HIS A 41 1.01 -10.34 17.83
N ILE A 42 2.26 -10.42 17.38
CA ILE A 42 3.12 -9.23 17.21
C ILE A 42 2.51 -8.27 16.18
N LEU A 43 2.14 -8.79 15.00
CA LEU A 43 1.54 -7.97 13.94
C LEU A 43 0.27 -7.27 14.41
N LYS A 44 -0.62 -7.98 15.13
CA LYS A 44 -1.92 -7.43 15.51
C LYS A 44 -1.89 -6.61 16.81
N GLU A 45 -1.31 -7.16 17.87
CA GLU A 45 -1.40 -6.63 19.24
C GLU A 45 -0.23 -5.71 19.59
N CYS A 46 0.97 -5.96 19.07
CA CYS A 46 2.13 -5.09 19.32
C CYS A 46 2.19 -3.94 18.29
N LEU A 47 1.99 -4.23 17.01
CA LEU A 47 2.17 -3.27 15.91
C LEU A 47 0.87 -2.68 15.36
N GLY A 48 -0.30 -3.15 15.82
CA GLY A 48 -1.59 -2.64 15.37
C GLY A 48 -1.89 -2.89 13.88
N MET A 49 -1.19 -3.82 13.23
CA MET A 49 -1.37 -4.13 11.82
C MET A 49 -2.61 -4.99 11.59
N ARG A 50 -3.25 -4.78 10.44
CA ARG A 50 -4.40 -5.56 9.99
C ARG A 50 -4.20 -6.04 8.56
N LYS A 51 -4.69 -7.24 8.26
CA LYS A 51 -4.76 -7.73 6.88
C LYS A 51 -5.82 -6.92 6.12
N ILE A 52 -5.44 -6.40 4.95
CA ILE A 52 -6.34 -5.69 4.05
C ILE A 52 -6.28 -6.41 2.71
N ALA A 53 -7.44 -6.62 2.08
CA ALA A 53 -7.48 -7.13 0.72
C ALA A 53 -6.88 -6.08 -0.23
N SER A 54 -6.04 -6.53 -1.16
CA SER A 54 -5.60 -5.69 -2.27
C SER A 54 -6.83 -5.23 -3.07
N ARG A 55 -6.81 -3.97 -3.50
CA ARG A 55 -7.85 -3.44 -4.39
C ARG A 55 -7.55 -3.87 -5.81
N TRP A 56 -8.58 -4.25 -6.56
CA TRP A 56 -8.44 -4.45 -7.99
C TRP A 56 -8.15 -3.12 -8.68
N VAL A 57 -7.21 -3.13 -9.62
CA VAL A 57 -6.84 -1.98 -10.44
C VAL A 57 -6.99 -2.38 -11.91
N PRO A 58 -7.56 -1.54 -12.78
CA PRO A 58 -7.88 -1.93 -14.16
C PRO A 58 -6.71 -2.42 -15.00
N HIS A 59 -5.52 -1.87 -14.79
CA HIS A 59 -4.34 -2.19 -15.59
C HIS A 59 -3.06 -1.89 -14.81
N ASP A 60 -2.01 -2.67 -15.06
CA ASP A 60 -0.68 -2.36 -14.57
C ASP A 60 -0.02 -1.35 -15.51
N LEU A 61 0.15 -0.12 -15.03
CA LEU A 61 0.62 0.98 -15.87
C LEU A 61 2.15 0.99 -15.95
N THR A 62 2.65 1.14 -17.18
CA THR A 62 4.05 1.50 -17.42
C THR A 62 4.36 2.90 -16.88
N GLU A 63 5.63 3.19 -16.61
CA GLU A 63 6.06 4.53 -16.15
C GLU A 63 5.67 5.64 -17.13
N MET A 64 5.75 5.37 -18.43
CA MET A 64 5.30 6.32 -19.45
C MET A 64 3.79 6.60 -19.36
N GLN A 65 2.96 5.57 -19.19
CA GLN A 65 1.51 5.76 -19.01
C GLN A 65 1.19 6.53 -17.73
N LYS A 66 1.91 6.28 -16.63
CA LYS A 66 1.78 7.07 -15.39
C LYS A 66 2.12 8.54 -15.62
N TRP A 67 3.22 8.82 -16.33
CA TRP A 67 3.63 10.18 -16.67
C TRP A 67 2.60 10.91 -17.54
N LEU A 68 2.05 10.24 -18.55
CA LEU A 68 1.00 10.82 -19.39
C LEU A 68 -0.26 11.16 -18.59
N ARG A 69 -0.69 10.28 -17.68
CA ARG A 69 -1.81 10.54 -16.77
C ARG A 69 -1.55 11.73 -15.86
N TYR A 70 -0.35 11.81 -15.27
CA TYR A 70 0.06 12.94 -14.45
C TYR A 70 0.03 14.25 -15.23
N LYS A 71 0.61 14.26 -16.44
CA LYS A 71 0.65 15.45 -17.31
C LYS A 71 -0.77 15.93 -17.66
N ALA A 72 -1.65 15.02 -18.08
CA ALA A 72 -3.04 15.34 -18.39
C ALA A 72 -3.80 15.90 -17.18
N ALA A 73 -3.66 15.25 -16.01
CA ALA A 73 -4.26 15.72 -14.77
C ALA A 73 -3.76 17.12 -14.37
N ARG A 74 -2.45 17.36 -14.49
CA ARG A 74 -1.84 18.67 -14.22
C ARG A 74 -2.39 19.76 -15.13
N SER A 75 -2.50 19.49 -16.43
CA SER A 75 -3.07 20.46 -17.38
C SER A 75 -4.54 20.75 -17.08
N ASN A 76 -5.34 19.73 -16.80
CA ASN A 76 -6.75 19.92 -16.42
C ASN A 76 -6.89 20.72 -15.11
N PHE A 77 -6.01 20.45 -14.14
CA PHE A 77 -5.97 21.19 -12.89
C PHE A 77 -5.65 22.67 -13.11
N GLN A 78 -4.65 23.00 -13.93
CA GLN A 78 -4.31 24.39 -14.27
C GLN A 78 -5.46 25.13 -14.96
N CYS A 79 -6.19 24.46 -15.87
CA CYS A 79 -7.39 25.04 -16.47
C CYS A 79 -8.47 25.31 -15.41
N TYR A 80 -8.66 24.38 -14.47
CA TYR A 80 -9.59 24.58 -13.36
C TYR A 80 -9.15 25.71 -12.42
N GLU A 81 -7.87 25.86 -12.11
CA GLU A 81 -7.39 26.96 -11.27
C GLU A 81 -7.66 28.33 -11.90
N ARG A 82 -7.52 28.43 -13.23
CA ARG A 82 -7.76 29.68 -13.97
C ARG A 82 -9.24 30.01 -14.13
N GLU A 83 -10.08 29.02 -14.41
CA GLU A 83 -11.47 29.22 -14.87
C GLU A 83 -12.53 28.74 -13.87
N GLY A 84 -12.11 28.03 -12.82
CA GLY A 84 -12.96 27.48 -11.77
C GLY A 84 -14.11 26.63 -12.30
N LYS A 85 -15.29 26.80 -11.71
CA LYS A 85 -16.49 26.04 -12.09
C LYS A 85 -16.94 26.29 -13.54
N ALA A 86 -16.54 27.38 -14.18
CA ALA A 86 -16.89 27.64 -15.57
C ALA A 86 -16.24 26.64 -16.54
N PHE A 87 -15.06 26.12 -16.20
CA PHE A 87 -14.42 25.03 -16.94
C PHE A 87 -15.27 23.76 -16.88
N LEU A 88 -15.64 23.32 -15.68
CA LEU A 88 -16.45 22.11 -15.47
C LEU A 88 -17.84 22.21 -16.12
N ARG A 89 -18.49 23.38 -16.04
CA ARG A 89 -19.83 23.61 -16.62
C ARG A 89 -19.88 23.45 -18.14
N ARG A 90 -18.75 23.55 -18.84
CA ARG A 90 -18.65 23.40 -20.29
C ARG A 90 -18.15 22.02 -20.71
N THR A 91 -17.77 21.17 -19.77
CA THR A 91 -17.32 19.81 -20.05
C THR A 91 -18.51 18.89 -20.28
N ILE A 92 -18.54 18.22 -21.43
CA ILE A 92 -19.50 17.18 -21.77
C ILE A 92 -18.70 15.88 -21.93
N THR A 93 -19.12 14.80 -21.27
CA THR A 93 -18.44 13.49 -21.33
C THR A 93 -19.41 12.42 -21.78
N LEU A 94 -18.97 11.49 -22.62
CA LEU A 94 -19.71 10.30 -23.00
C LEU A 94 -18.76 9.09 -22.96
N ASP A 95 -19.30 7.93 -22.64
CA ASP A 95 -18.61 6.63 -22.69
C ASP A 95 -19.67 5.55 -22.96
N ASP A 96 -19.31 4.52 -23.72
CA ASP A 96 -20.18 3.39 -23.97
C ASP A 96 -19.95 2.31 -22.90
N THR A 97 -21.00 1.57 -22.53
CA THR A 97 -20.94 0.47 -21.55
C THR A 97 -21.02 -0.89 -22.21
#